data_AF-A0A917BWH8-F1
#
_entry.id   AF-A0A917BWH8-F1
#
_cell.length_a   1.000
_cell.length_b   1.000
_cell.length_c   1.000
_cell.angle_alpha   90.00
_cell.angle_beta   90.00
_cell.angle_gamma   90.00
#
_symmetry.space_group_name_H-M   'P 1'
#
loop_
_entity.id
_entity.type
_entity.pdbx_description
1 polymer ?
#
loop_
_entity_poly.entity_id
_entity_poly.type
_entity_poly.pdbx_seq_one_letter_code
_entity_poly.pdbx_strand_id
1 'polypeptide(L)'
;MLNMNPFEILVRERGLNVLTVRVLQKGALTGTLDLAKDIRRLQHSVSKSFTCMAAGLAIEEGKLALNTRLKDVFPEYAWPHPHTPHSLQPGELTLLNLLRMSSGHDSPPFWAEERAAMKDKDWVAHYLSLPLDRTPGGHFTYSSGDTFMISAMI
;
A
#
# COMPACT_ATOMS: atom_id res chain seq x y z
N MET A 1 -27.75 -11.34 -18.72
CA MET A 1 -27.08 -11.40 -17.41
C MET A 1 -26.49 -12.79 -17.20
N LEU A 2 -25.34 -12.87 -16.55
CA LEU A 2 -24.71 -14.11 -16.11
C LEU A 2 -25.59 -14.80 -15.07
N ASN A 3 -25.73 -16.12 -15.20
CA ASN A 3 -26.37 -16.93 -14.18
C ASN A 3 -25.40 -17.14 -13.00
N MET A 4 -25.70 -16.53 -11.85
CA MET A 4 -24.87 -16.62 -10.64
C MET A 4 -25.20 -17.83 -9.76
N ASN A 5 -26.27 -18.58 -10.05
CA ASN A 5 -26.74 -19.67 -9.19
C ASN A 5 -25.67 -20.75 -8.94
N PRO A 6 -24.92 -21.24 -9.94
CA PRO A 6 -23.89 -22.25 -9.70
C PRO A 6 -22.80 -21.75 -8.73
N PHE A 7 -22.45 -20.46 -8.82
CA PHE A 7 -21.48 -19.85 -7.92
C PHE A 7 -22.05 -19.67 -6.51
N GLU A 8 -23.30 -19.24 -6.37
CA GLU A 8 -23.95 -19.14 -5.06
C GLU A 8 -24.04 -20.51 -4.35
N ILE A 9 -24.42 -21.56 -5.08
CA ILE A 9 -24.45 -22.93 -4.56
C ILE A 9 -23.06 -23.32 -4.04
N LEU A 10 -22.02 -23.10 -4.84
CA LEU A 10 -20.64 -23.38 -4.45
C LEU A 10 -20.22 -22.63 -3.17
N VAL A 11 -20.57 -21.35 -3.06
CA VAL A 11 -20.28 -20.52 -1.88
C VAL A 11 -20.91 -21.13 -0.63
N ARG A 12 -22.19 -21.55 -0.72
CA ARG A 12 -22.93 -22.13 0.40
C ARG A 12 -22.42 -23.51 0.77
N GLU A 13 -22.23 -24.40 -0.21
CA GLU A 13 -21.75 -25.77 0.00
C GLU A 13 -20.35 -25.80 0.64
N ARG A 14 -19.49 -24.85 0.26
CA ARG A 14 -18.13 -24.75 0.79
C ARG A 14 -18.01 -23.85 2.03
N GLY A 15 -19.11 -23.24 2.49
CA GLY A 15 -19.09 -22.31 3.63
C GLY A 15 -18.15 -21.12 3.44
N LEU A 16 -18.04 -20.59 2.20
CA LEU A 16 -17.14 -19.47 1.90
C LEU A 16 -17.72 -18.15 2.44
N ASN A 17 -16.86 -17.28 2.96
CA ASN A 17 -17.25 -15.96 3.46
C ASN A 17 -17.36 -14.91 2.33
N VAL A 18 -18.21 -15.18 1.33
CA VAL A 18 -18.51 -14.24 0.25
C VAL A 18 -19.72 -13.41 0.64
N LEU A 19 -19.58 -12.09 0.61
CA LEU A 19 -20.65 -11.16 1.00
C LEU A 19 -21.41 -10.64 -0.21
N THR A 20 -20.69 -10.14 -1.21
CA THR A 20 -21.25 -9.52 -2.41
C THR A 20 -20.33 -9.75 -3.60
N VAL A 21 -20.92 -9.96 -4.78
CA VAL A 21 -20.19 -10.04 -6.05
C VAL A 21 -20.86 -9.12 -7.08
N ARG A 22 -20.03 -8.41 -7.84
CA ARG A 22 -20.42 -7.64 -9.02
C ARG A 22 -19.52 -8.05 -10.17
N VAL A 23 -20.10 -8.38 -11.32
CA VAL A 23 -19.37 -8.71 -12.54
C VAL A 23 -19.73 -7.70 -13.59
N LEU A 24 -18.74 -6.94 -14.06
CA LEU A 24 -18.88 -5.99 -15.14
C LEU A 24 -18.18 -6.55 -16.38
N GLN A 25 -18.84 -6.47 -17.54
CA GLN A 25 -18.28 -6.85 -18.82
C GLN A 25 -18.60 -5.76 -19.84
N LYS A 26 -17.57 -5.26 -20.53
CA LYS A 26 -17.70 -4.13 -21.48
C LYS A 26 -18.41 -2.91 -20.87
N GLY A 27 -18.11 -2.61 -19.60
CA GLY A 27 -18.71 -1.50 -18.86
C GLY A 27 -20.15 -1.75 -18.36
N ALA A 28 -20.81 -2.83 -18.76
CA ALA A 28 -22.15 -3.17 -18.29
C ALA A 28 -22.10 -4.15 -17.11
N LEU A 29 -22.97 -3.95 -16.11
CA LEU A 29 -23.17 -4.92 -15.03
C LEU A 29 -23.88 -6.16 -15.59
N THR A 30 -23.19 -7.29 -15.63
CA THR A 30 -23.70 -8.52 -16.21
C THR A 30 -24.03 -9.58 -15.17
N GLY A 31 -23.51 -9.52 -13.95
CA GLY A 31 -23.81 -10.47 -12.87
C GLY A 31 -23.74 -9.84 -11.48
N THR A 32 -24.62 -10.27 -10.60
CA THR A 32 -24.74 -9.78 -9.21
C THR A 32 -25.06 -10.93 -8.27
N LEU A 33 -24.44 -10.92 -7.09
CA LEU A 33 -24.82 -11.77 -5.97
C LEU A 33 -24.71 -10.95 -4.69
N ASP A 34 -25.78 -10.89 -3.89
CA ASP A 34 -25.83 -10.16 -2.63
C ASP A 34 -26.25 -11.11 -1.50
N LEU A 35 -25.26 -11.60 -0.75
CA LEU A 35 -25.46 -12.48 0.41
C LEU A 35 -25.48 -11.70 1.73
N ALA A 36 -25.15 -10.40 1.69
CA ALA A 36 -25.16 -9.51 2.85
C ALA A 36 -25.70 -8.12 2.48
N LYS A 37 -26.13 -7.37 3.50
CA LYS A 37 -26.58 -5.97 3.33
C LYS A 37 -25.46 -5.07 2.82
N ASP A 38 -25.81 -4.06 2.05
CA ASP A 38 -24.87 -3.01 1.66
C ASP A 38 -24.59 -2.07 2.85
N ILE A 39 -23.39 -2.17 3.40
CA ILE A 39 -22.93 -1.43 4.58
C ILE A 39 -21.44 -1.13 4.44
N ARG A 40 -20.96 -0.10 5.13
CA ARG A 40 -19.53 0.24 5.20
C ARG A 40 -18.73 -0.93 5.75
N ARG A 41 -17.61 -1.24 5.11
CA ARG A 41 -16.69 -2.32 5.49
C ARG A 41 -15.25 -1.87 5.36
N LEU A 42 -14.38 -2.44 6.19
CA LEU A 42 -12.94 -2.31 6.03
C LEU A 42 -12.52 -3.11 4.79
N GLN A 43 -11.92 -2.42 3.82
CA GLN A 43 -11.46 -3.02 2.55
C GLN A 43 -9.96 -3.38 2.57
N HIS A 44 -9.27 -3.09 3.68
CA HIS A 44 -7.86 -3.38 3.87
C HIS A 44 -7.01 -2.91 2.67
N SER A 45 -6.19 -3.79 2.09
CA SER A 45 -5.24 -3.45 1.04
C SER A 45 -5.84 -2.96 -0.27
N VAL A 46 -7.16 -3.01 -0.48
CA VAL A 46 -7.81 -2.29 -1.58
C VAL A 46 -7.54 -0.78 -1.49
N SER A 47 -7.33 -0.24 -0.28
CA SER A 47 -6.97 1.17 -0.08
C SER A 47 -5.70 1.58 -0.84
N LYS A 48 -4.75 0.66 -1.04
CA LYS A 48 -3.49 0.93 -1.74
C LYS A 48 -3.73 1.40 -3.18
N SER A 49 -4.74 0.86 -3.86
CA SER A 49 -5.11 1.30 -5.21
C SER A 49 -5.54 2.76 -5.25
N PHE A 50 -6.26 3.23 -4.23
CA PHE A 50 -6.66 4.63 -4.11
C PHE A 50 -5.47 5.53 -3.76
N THR A 51 -4.57 5.09 -2.88
CA THR A 51 -3.33 5.82 -2.56
C THR A 51 -2.43 5.95 -3.80
N CYS A 52 -2.24 4.88 -4.57
CA CYS A 52 -1.46 4.94 -5.82
C CYS A 52 -2.12 5.83 -6.89
N MET A 53 -3.46 5.87 -6.94
CA MET A 53 -4.18 6.79 -7.82
C MET A 53 -3.94 8.24 -7.42
N ALA A 54 -4.01 8.56 -6.13
CA ALA A 54 -3.70 9.89 -5.61
C ALA A 54 -2.25 10.32 -5.91
N ALA A 55 -1.28 9.39 -5.81
CA ALA A 55 0.10 9.64 -6.24
C ALA A 55 0.19 9.96 -7.73
N GLY A 56 -0.57 9.24 -8.57
CA GLY A 56 -0.66 9.53 -10.01
C GLY A 56 -1.17 10.94 -10.32
N LEU A 57 -2.22 11.37 -9.60
CA LEU A 57 -2.76 12.74 -9.72
C LEU A 57 -1.74 13.78 -9.25
N ALA A 58 -1.02 13.54 -8.15
CA ALA A 58 0.03 14.44 -7.66
C ALA A 58 1.20 14.57 -8.65
N ILE A 59 1.52 13.50 -9.40
CA ILE A 59 2.49 13.55 -10.50
C ILE A 59 1.97 14.38 -11.67
N GLU A 60 0.70 14.19 -12.06
CA GLU A 60 0.06 14.98 -13.13
C GLU A 60 0.03 16.48 -12.81
N GLU A 61 -0.20 16.83 -11.55
CA GLU A 61 -0.16 18.22 -11.06
C GLU A 61 1.27 18.79 -10.87
N GLY A 62 2.31 18.00 -11.11
CA GLY A 62 3.71 18.41 -10.95
C GLY A 62 4.17 18.59 -9.49
N LYS A 63 3.41 18.08 -8.52
CA LYS A 63 3.75 18.13 -7.09
C LYS A 63 4.74 17.05 -6.68
N LEU A 64 4.67 15.90 -7.34
CA LEU A 64 5.60 14.78 -7.15
C LEU A 64 6.16 14.31 -8.49
N ALA A 65 7.29 13.62 -8.44
CA ALA A 65 7.86 12.89 -9.56
C ALA A 65 8.25 11.48 -9.09
N LEU A 66 8.41 10.54 -10.03
CA LEU A 66 8.81 9.17 -9.69
C LEU A 66 10.16 9.11 -8.95
N ASN A 67 11.03 10.08 -9.17
CA ASN A 67 12.33 10.20 -8.51
C ASN A 67 12.32 11.11 -7.27
N THR A 68 11.18 11.68 -6.86
CA THR A 68 11.07 12.43 -5.59
C THR A 68 11.47 11.52 -4.45
N ARG A 69 12.44 11.96 -3.62
CA ARG A 69 12.94 11.16 -2.50
C ARG A 69 12.23 11.51 -1.21
N LEU A 70 12.19 10.54 -0.29
CA LEU A 70 11.62 10.77 1.04
C LEU A 70 12.30 11.92 1.78
N LYS A 71 13.62 12.05 1.69
CA LYS A 71 14.37 13.14 2.33
C LYS A 71 14.04 14.54 1.78
N ASP A 72 13.58 14.62 0.53
CA ASP A 72 13.24 15.90 -0.09
C ASP A 72 11.86 16.38 0.42
N VAL A 73 11.00 15.44 0.83
CA VAL A 73 9.66 15.71 1.39
C VAL A 73 9.69 15.86 2.92
N PHE A 74 10.55 15.08 3.59
CA PHE A 74 10.65 15.01 5.04
C PHE A 74 12.09 15.29 5.54
N PRO A 75 12.65 16.47 5.25
CA PRO A 75 14.03 16.80 5.61
C PRO A 75 14.31 16.73 7.12
N GLU A 76 13.30 16.97 7.95
CA GLU A 76 13.38 16.95 9.42
C GLU A 76 13.53 15.54 10.02
N TYR A 77 13.28 14.49 9.25
CA TYR A 77 13.37 13.09 9.69
C TYR A 77 14.48 12.31 8.98
N ALA A 78 15.00 12.82 7.87
CA ALA A 78 15.98 12.15 7.03
C ALA A 78 17.43 12.30 7.54
N TRP A 79 17.64 12.09 8.84
CA TRP A 79 18.98 12.10 9.45
C TRP A 79 19.78 10.88 8.98
N PRO A 80 21.02 11.07 8.49
CA PRO A 80 21.83 9.96 8.03
C PRO A 80 22.21 9.06 9.22
N HIS A 81 21.98 7.76 9.06
CA HIS A 81 22.45 6.75 10.00
C HIS A 81 23.99 6.63 9.90
N PRO A 82 24.78 6.98 10.95
CA PRO A 82 26.23 7.19 10.85
C PRO A 82 27.05 5.98 10.37
N HIS A 83 26.50 4.78 10.49
CA HIS A 83 27.15 3.52 10.11
C HIS A 83 26.49 2.81 8.93
N THR A 84 25.52 3.46 8.28
CA THR A 84 24.78 2.90 7.15
C THR A 84 25.27 3.52 5.84
N PRO A 85 25.63 2.72 4.82
CA PRO A 85 25.97 3.23 3.50
C PRO A 85 24.90 4.15 2.95
N HIS A 86 25.28 5.19 2.21
CA HIS A 86 24.33 6.15 1.62
C HIS A 86 23.22 5.47 0.81
N SER A 87 23.53 4.39 0.09
CA SER A 87 22.56 3.62 -0.71
C SER A 87 21.53 2.84 0.12
N LEU A 88 21.74 2.72 1.43
CA LEU A 88 20.86 2.03 2.38
C LEU A 88 20.18 2.99 3.36
N GLN A 89 20.28 4.29 3.11
CA GLN A 89 19.56 5.29 3.88
C GLN A 89 18.10 5.33 3.42
N PRO A 90 17.10 5.21 4.32
CA PRO A 90 15.69 5.21 3.93
C PRO A 90 15.27 6.56 3.32
N GLY A 91 15.95 7.65 3.65
CA GLY A 91 15.74 8.96 3.02
C GLY A 91 16.02 9.00 1.51
N GLU A 92 16.82 8.08 0.97
CA GLU A 92 17.08 7.98 -0.47
C GLU A 92 15.98 7.29 -1.27
N LEU A 93 15.01 6.67 -0.59
CA LEU A 93 13.90 6.00 -1.24
C LEU A 93 13.12 6.98 -2.10
N THR A 94 12.93 6.61 -3.37
CA THR A 94 12.11 7.38 -4.31
C THR A 94 10.66 6.91 -4.28
N LEU A 95 9.74 7.78 -4.72
CA LEU A 95 8.34 7.41 -4.96
C LEU A 95 8.22 6.13 -5.81
N LEU A 96 9.07 5.95 -6.81
CA LEU A 96 9.11 4.76 -7.65
C LEU A 96 9.42 3.49 -6.86
N ASN A 97 10.37 3.56 -5.92
CA ASN A 97 10.71 2.41 -5.09
C ASN A 97 9.50 1.97 -4.26
N LEU A 98 8.79 2.93 -3.66
CA LEU A 98 7.63 2.69 -2.82
C LEU A 98 6.44 2.15 -3.63
N LEU A 99 6.13 2.74 -4.79
CA LEU A 99 5.02 2.31 -5.66
C LEU A 99 5.20 0.86 -6.14
N ARG A 100 6.45 0.43 -6.27
CA ARG A 100 6.82 -0.93 -6.69
C ARG A 100 7.09 -1.86 -5.51
N MET A 101 6.91 -1.39 -4.27
CA MET A 101 7.22 -2.11 -3.04
C MET A 101 8.61 -2.74 -3.08
N SER A 102 9.60 -1.92 -3.42
CA SER A 102 10.99 -2.31 -3.63
C SER A 102 11.92 -1.46 -2.78
N SER A 103 11.47 -1.08 -1.58
CA SER A 103 12.24 -0.23 -0.66
C SER A 103 13.52 -0.90 -0.16
N GLY A 104 13.60 -2.23 -0.15
CA GLY A 104 14.77 -2.94 0.34
C GLY A 104 14.74 -3.27 1.84
N HIS A 105 13.59 -3.07 2.50
CA HIS A 105 13.30 -3.71 3.78
C HIS A 105 12.94 -5.19 3.55
N ASP A 106 13.63 -6.10 4.23
CA ASP A 106 13.32 -7.54 4.20
C ASP A 106 12.16 -7.89 5.13
N SER A 107 12.03 -7.12 6.21
CA SER A 107 10.87 -7.13 7.10
C SER A 107 10.26 -5.73 7.15
N PRO A 108 9.39 -5.35 6.19
CA PRO A 108 8.84 -4.00 6.14
C PRO A 108 8.01 -3.67 7.38
N PRO A 109 8.05 -2.42 7.87
CA PRO A 109 7.30 -2.03 9.06
C PRO A 109 5.79 -1.92 8.80
N PHE A 110 5.04 -1.75 9.89
CA PHE A 110 3.61 -1.48 9.95
C PHE A 110 2.70 -2.66 9.60
N TRP A 111 3.15 -3.88 9.92
CA TRP A 111 2.24 -5.01 10.05
C TRP A 111 1.22 -4.76 11.17
N ALA A 112 0.10 -5.49 11.16
CA ALA A 112 -1.02 -5.22 12.07
C ALA A 112 -0.62 -5.24 13.55
N GLU A 113 0.21 -6.20 13.94
CA GLU A 113 0.70 -6.38 15.32
C GLU A 113 1.61 -5.23 15.74
N GLU A 114 2.56 -4.85 14.89
CA GLU A 114 3.47 -3.72 15.15
C GLU A 114 2.68 -2.41 15.31
N ARG A 115 1.78 -2.09 14.38
CA ARG A 115 0.95 -0.87 14.46
C ARG A 115 0.12 -0.80 15.73
N ALA A 116 -0.38 -1.94 16.21
CA ALA A 116 -1.16 -2.01 17.44
C ALA A 116 -0.29 -1.77 18.69
N ALA A 117 0.98 -2.20 18.65
CA ALA A 117 1.94 -2.06 19.75
C ALA A 117 2.65 -0.69 19.80
N MET A 118 2.71 0.05 18.69
CA MET A 118 3.39 1.34 18.61
C MET A 118 2.74 2.40 19.53
N LYS A 119 3.53 2.87 20.51
CA LYS A 119 3.17 3.98 21.42
C LYS A 119 3.30 5.34 20.73
N ASP A 120 4.37 5.52 19.96
CA ASP A 120 4.57 6.72 19.14
C ASP A 120 3.71 6.62 17.87
N LYS A 121 3.11 7.75 17.48
CA LYS A 121 2.23 7.88 16.32
C LYS A 121 2.85 8.70 15.19
N ASP A 122 4.08 9.18 15.36
CA ASP A 122 4.86 9.72 14.24
C ASP A 122 5.47 8.58 13.41
N TRP A 123 4.65 8.02 12.52
CA TRP A 123 5.01 6.88 11.70
C TRP A 123 6.01 7.25 10.58
N VAL A 124 6.07 8.53 10.19
CA VAL A 124 7.07 8.99 9.21
C VAL A 124 8.46 8.93 9.85
N ALA A 125 8.60 9.48 11.06
CA ALA A 125 9.84 9.40 11.82
C ALA A 125 10.26 7.95 12.08
N HIS A 126 9.33 7.09 12.52
CA HIS A 126 9.62 5.66 12.74
C HIS A 126 10.12 4.98 11.47
N TYR A 127 9.42 5.14 10.33
CA TYR A 127 9.82 4.52 9.07
C TYR A 127 11.22 4.97 8.64
N LEU A 128 11.53 6.27 8.72
CA LEU A 128 12.83 6.81 8.33
C LEU A 128 13.96 6.50 9.34
N SER A 129 13.61 6.07 10.55
CA SER A 129 14.58 5.59 11.54
C SER A 129 15.11 4.18 11.24
N LEU A 130 14.51 3.45 10.31
CA LEU A 130 14.87 2.08 9.98
C LEU A 130 15.79 2.04 8.76
N PRO A 131 17.07 1.61 8.91
CA PRO A 131 17.95 1.38 7.78
C PRO A 131 17.41 0.32 6.83
N LEU A 132 17.81 0.40 5.55
CA LEU A 132 17.44 -0.59 4.54
C LEU A 132 18.38 -1.80 4.62
N ASP A 133 17.83 -3.01 4.48
CA ASP A 133 18.60 -4.26 4.44
C ASP A 133 19.31 -4.46 3.10
N ARG A 134 18.72 -3.94 2.02
CA ARG A 134 19.19 -4.08 0.65
C ARG A 134 19.03 -2.79 -0.15
N THR A 135 19.79 -2.67 -1.23
CA THR A 135 19.67 -1.55 -2.16
C THR A 135 18.24 -1.47 -2.74
N PRO A 136 17.58 -0.30 -2.71
CA PRO A 136 16.26 -0.10 -3.29
C PRO A 136 16.16 -0.47 -4.77
N GLY A 137 14.98 -0.91 -5.20
CA GLY A 137 14.64 -1.16 -6.60
C GLY A 137 15.02 -2.55 -7.13
N GLY A 138 15.84 -3.31 -6.40
CA GLY A 138 16.30 -4.63 -6.86
C GLY A 138 15.27 -5.76 -6.69
N HIS A 139 14.49 -5.73 -5.61
CA HIS A 139 13.58 -6.82 -5.24
C HIS A 139 12.26 -6.30 -4.69
N PHE A 140 11.17 -7.01 -4.99
CA PHE A 140 9.84 -6.75 -4.44
C PHE A 140 9.71 -7.38 -3.05
N THR A 141 9.22 -6.60 -2.08
CA THR A 141 8.78 -7.05 -0.75
C THR A 141 7.46 -6.35 -0.42
N TYR A 142 6.36 -7.10 -0.30
CA TYR A 142 5.05 -6.50 -0.03
C TYR A 142 5.05 -5.69 1.28
N SER A 143 4.72 -4.40 1.19
CA SER A 143 4.94 -3.45 2.29
C SER A 143 3.74 -2.54 2.51
N SER A 144 3.20 -2.55 3.74
CA SER A 144 2.22 -1.54 4.17
C SER A 144 2.92 -0.22 4.53
N GLY A 145 4.16 -0.27 5.00
CA GLY A 145 5.02 0.89 5.20
C GLY A 145 5.25 1.72 3.94
N ASP A 146 5.56 1.07 2.82
CA ASP A 146 5.79 1.76 1.55
C ASP A 146 4.53 2.51 1.10
N THR A 147 3.35 1.88 1.23
CA THR A 147 2.07 2.54 0.91
C THR A 147 1.75 3.69 1.87
N PHE A 148 2.04 3.51 3.17
CA PHE A 148 1.88 4.59 4.14
C PHE A 148 2.76 5.79 3.77
N MET A 149 4.03 5.56 3.41
CA MET A 149 4.93 6.64 3.01
C MET A 149 4.46 7.35 1.74
N ILE A 150 3.90 6.62 0.75
CA ILE A 150 3.26 7.26 -0.41
C ILE A 150 2.13 8.18 0.04
N SER A 151 1.27 7.72 0.96
CA SER A 151 0.18 8.54 1.49
C SER A 151 0.67 9.76 2.26
N ALA A 152 1.83 9.69 2.93
CA ALA A 152 2.40 10.81 3.65
C ALA A 152 3.02 11.86 2.70
N MET A 153 3.49 11.44 1.54
CA MET A 153 4.07 12.32 0.52
C MET A 153 3.03 13.16 -0.24
N ILE A 154 1.74 12.81 -0.13
CA ILE A 154 0.60 13.46 -0.82
C ILE A 154 -0.08 14.43 0.13
#